data_AF-A0A9P7EC29-F1
#
_entry.id   AF-A0A9P7EC29-F1
#
_cell.length_a   1.000
_cell.length_b   1.000
_cell.length_c   1.000
_cell.angle_alpha   90.00
_cell.angle_beta   90.00
_cell.angle_gamma   90.00
#
_symmetry.space_group_name_H-M   'P 1'
#
loop_
_entity.id
_entity.type
_entity.pdbx_description
1 polymer ?
#
loop_
_entity_poly.entity_id
_entity_poly.type
_entity_poly.pdbx_seq_one_letter_code
_entity_poly.pdbx_strand_id
1 'polypeptide(L)'
;MHLLAPDNFLKLAAALKIILRCSFRDADIPHAKELLCDYLMEYLELYPDDVKPTHHWVTYIFDQLQDYRPVYNFWMFLFERLNKVLKSYLMNNHSNGEIEVTSMCAFQKYVALCDMLANLNAASDMQESSTEDELLSEAVRIILATDGDTRGW
;
A
#
# COMPACT_ATOMS: atom_id res chain seq x y z
N MET A 1 -25.78 -7.18 27.91
CA MET A 1 -24.91 -7.83 26.91
C MET A 1 -25.79 -8.80 26.15
N HIS A 2 -26.05 -8.55 24.85
CA HIS A 2 -26.92 -9.41 24.06
C HIS A 2 -26.27 -10.79 23.93
N LEU A 3 -27.01 -11.88 24.16
CA LEU A 3 -26.46 -13.24 24.23
C LEU A 3 -25.84 -13.73 22.91
N LEU A 4 -26.21 -13.11 21.79
CA LEU A 4 -25.73 -13.42 20.43
C LEU A 4 -24.52 -12.57 19.99
N ALA A 5 -24.11 -11.59 20.79
CA ALA A 5 -23.00 -10.71 20.46
C ALA A 5 -21.67 -11.44 20.20
N PRO A 6 -21.31 -12.53 20.93
CA PRO A 6 -20.09 -13.29 20.65
C PRO A 6 -20.11 -13.98 19.28
N ASP A 7 -21.24 -14.60 18.91
CA ASP A 7 -21.37 -15.34 17.65
C ASP A 7 -21.31 -14.40 16.45
N ASN A 8 -21.97 -13.24 16.55
CA ASN A 8 -21.87 -12.19 15.54
C ASN A 8 -20.41 -11.74 15.35
N PHE A 9 -19.69 -11.49 16.46
CA PHE A 9 -18.29 -11.10 16.40
C PHE A 9 -17.39 -12.19 15.77
N LEU A 10 -17.69 -13.47 15.99
CA LEU A 10 -16.95 -14.57 15.36
C LEU A 10 -17.10 -14.57 13.83
N LYS A 11 -18.26 -14.22 13.29
CA LYS A 11 -18.47 -14.06 11.83
C LYS A 11 -17.58 -12.97 11.26
N LEU A 12 -17.52 -11.82 11.93
CA LEU A 12 -16.59 -10.74 11.55
C LEU A 12 -15.14 -11.21 11.58
N ALA A 13 -14.72 -11.85 12.68
CA ALA A 13 -13.35 -12.33 12.83
C ALA A 13 -12.97 -13.37 11.76
N ALA A 14 -13.90 -14.25 11.40
CA ALA A 14 -13.73 -15.23 10.33
C ALA A 14 -13.61 -14.56 8.95
N ALA A 15 -14.49 -13.60 8.63
CA ALA A 15 -14.42 -12.83 7.40
C ALA A 15 -13.08 -12.06 7.28
N LEU A 16 -12.68 -11.36 8.35
CA LEU A 16 -11.43 -10.59 8.37
C LEU A 16 -10.18 -11.47 8.20
N LYS A 17 -10.17 -12.70 8.73
CA LYS A 17 -9.06 -13.64 8.51
C LYS A 17 -8.87 -14.01 7.04
N ILE A 18 -9.92 -13.98 6.24
CA ILE A 18 -9.86 -14.26 4.81
C ILE A 18 -9.49 -12.99 4.04
N ILE A 19 -10.23 -11.89 4.29
CA ILE A 19 -10.06 -10.59 3.62
C ILE A 19 -8.65 -10.02 3.81
N LEU A 20 -8.13 -10.10 5.03
CA LEU A 20 -6.82 -9.55 5.40
C LEU A 20 -5.68 -10.55 5.21
N ARG A 21 -5.85 -11.62 4.43
CA ARG A 21 -4.75 -12.54 4.14
C ARG A 21 -3.81 -11.92 3.11
N CYS A 22 -2.50 -12.11 3.29
CA CYS A 22 -1.47 -11.67 2.34
C CYS A 22 -1.61 -12.32 0.94
N SER A 23 -2.32 -13.44 0.83
CA SER A 23 -2.66 -14.12 -0.41
C SER A 23 -3.91 -14.96 -0.18
N PHE A 24 -4.91 -14.89 -1.07
CA PHE A 24 -6.12 -15.72 -1.01
C PHE A 24 -6.49 -16.19 -2.42
N ARG A 25 -7.32 -17.23 -2.50
CA ARG A 25 -7.84 -17.74 -3.78
C ARG A 25 -9.18 -17.07 -4.06
N ASP A 26 -9.52 -16.87 -5.34
CA ASP A 26 -10.80 -16.27 -5.71
C ASP A 26 -12.01 -17.08 -5.17
N ALA A 27 -11.83 -18.39 -5.01
CA ALA A 27 -12.82 -19.29 -4.39
C ALA A 27 -13.09 -19.00 -2.90
N ASP A 28 -12.18 -18.30 -2.19
CA ASP A 28 -12.35 -17.92 -0.79
C ASP A 28 -13.23 -16.65 -0.64
N ILE A 29 -13.40 -15.85 -1.71
CA ILE A 29 -14.15 -14.57 -1.71
C ILE A 29 -15.64 -14.76 -1.38
N PRO A 30 -16.39 -15.69 -2.02
CA PRO A 30 -17.82 -15.84 -1.75
C PRO A 30 -18.11 -16.17 -0.29
N HIS A 31 -17.28 -17.03 0.32
CA HIS A 31 -17.44 -17.42 1.73
C HIS A 31 -17.15 -16.24 2.68
N ALA A 32 -16.11 -15.44 2.42
CA ALA A 32 -15.84 -14.24 3.20
C ALA A 32 -16.97 -13.20 3.06
N LYS A 33 -17.58 -13.10 1.88
CA LYS A 33 -18.72 -12.21 1.61
C LYS A 33 -19.95 -12.62 2.40
N GLU A 34 -20.29 -13.91 2.40
CA GLU A 34 -21.38 -14.46 3.20
C GLU A 34 -21.19 -14.14 4.69
N LEU A 35 -20.03 -14.47 5.26
CA LEU A 35 -19.71 -14.21 6.67
C LEU A 35 -19.82 -12.73 7.04
N LEU A 36 -19.34 -11.83 6.17
CA LEU A 36 -19.40 -10.39 6.42
C LEU A 36 -20.83 -9.86 6.31
N CYS A 37 -21.60 -10.30 5.31
CA CYS A 37 -23.01 -9.92 5.16
C CYS A 37 -23.85 -10.39 6.35
N ASP A 38 -23.68 -11.64 6.79
CA ASP A 38 -24.36 -12.17 7.97
C ASP A 38 -24.02 -11.36 9.22
N TYR A 39 -22.74 -11.01 9.39
CA TYR A 39 -22.32 -10.14 10.48
C TYR A 39 -23.03 -8.78 10.45
N LEU A 40 -23.09 -8.15 9.28
CA LEU A 40 -23.68 -6.81 9.13
C LEU A 40 -25.19 -6.81 9.39
N MET A 41 -25.89 -7.84 8.93
CA MET A 41 -27.33 -7.98 9.15
C MET A 41 -27.64 -8.23 10.63
N GLU A 42 -26.91 -9.13 11.29
CA GLU A 42 -27.08 -9.37 12.73
C GLU A 42 -26.63 -8.17 13.55
N TYR A 43 -25.59 -7.46 13.14
CA TYR A 43 -25.17 -6.23 13.80
C TYR A 43 -26.28 -5.16 13.75
N LEU A 44 -26.96 -5.00 12.62
CA LEU A 44 -28.10 -4.09 12.47
C LEU A 44 -29.25 -4.45 13.40
N GLU A 45 -29.54 -5.74 13.60
CA GLU A 45 -30.58 -6.19 14.53
C GLU A 45 -30.19 -5.95 15.99
N LEU A 46 -28.92 -6.20 16.34
CA LEU A 46 -28.42 -6.07 17.70
C LEU A 46 -28.21 -4.60 18.12
N TYR A 47 -27.83 -3.74 17.17
CA TYR A 47 -27.37 -2.37 17.42
C TYR A 47 -27.89 -1.40 16.33
N PRO A 48 -29.22 -1.24 16.17
CA PRO A 48 -29.79 -0.46 15.07
C PRO A 48 -29.36 1.02 15.08
N ASP A 49 -29.15 1.60 16.27
CA ASP A 49 -28.79 3.01 16.43
C ASP A 49 -27.27 3.28 16.26
N ASP A 50 -26.44 2.23 16.21
CA ASP A 50 -24.99 2.34 16.16
C ASP A 50 -24.39 2.05 14.78
N VAL A 51 -25.23 1.85 13.76
CA VAL A 51 -24.77 1.64 12.39
C VAL A 51 -24.03 2.87 11.87
N LYS A 52 -22.80 2.65 11.42
CA LYS A 52 -21.92 3.69 10.86
C LYS A 52 -21.77 3.53 9.34
N PRO A 53 -21.48 4.61 8.58
CA PRO A 53 -21.22 4.52 7.14
C PRO A 53 -20.14 3.51 6.75
N THR A 54 -19.17 3.23 7.64
CA THR A 54 -18.15 2.20 7.45
C THR A 54 -18.73 0.80 7.28
N HIS A 55 -19.86 0.49 7.91
CA HIS A 55 -20.59 -0.77 7.75
C HIS A 55 -21.18 -0.93 6.34
N HIS A 56 -21.55 0.18 5.69
CA HIS A 56 -21.92 0.17 4.28
C HIS A 56 -20.69 0.09 3.39
N TRP A 57 -19.66 0.89 3.67
CA TRP A 57 -18.46 0.94 2.83
C TRP A 57 -17.75 -0.41 2.73
N VAL A 58 -17.70 -1.18 3.81
CA VAL A 58 -17.03 -2.49 3.84
C VAL A 58 -17.66 -3.50 2.88
N THR A 59 -18.90 -3.31 2.41
CA THR A 59 -19.51 -4.24 1.43
C THR A 59 -18.85 -4.18 0.06
N TYR A 60 -18.22 -3.05 -0.29
CA TYR A 60 -17.48 -2.87 -1.54
C TYR A 60 -16.07 -3.47 -1.51
N ILE A 61 -15.60 -3.96 -0.35
CA ILE A 61 -14.25 -4.52 -0.22
C ILE A 61 -14.03 -5.70 -1.16
N PHE A 62 -15.08 -6.46 -1.50
CA PHE A 62 -14.95 -7.65 -2.34
C PHE A 62 -14.69 -7.32 -3.81
N ASP A 63 -15.26 -6.23 -4.32
CA ASP A 63 -14.98 -5.75 -5.66
C ASP A 63 -13.53 -5.21 -5.70
N GLN A 64 -13.13 -4.46 -4.67
CA GLN A 64 -11.75 -3.99 -4.51
C GLN A 64 -10.73 -5.11 -4.40
N LEU A 65 -11.07 -6.22 -3.72
CA LEU A 65 -10.21 -7.39 -3.61
C LEU A 65 -9.97 -8.08 -4.97
N GLN A 66 -10.98 -8.07 -5.84
CA GLN A 66 -10.86 -8.62 -7.19
C GLN A 66 -9.98 -7.74 -8.07
N ASP A 67 -10.17 -6.42 -7.99
CA ASP A 67 -9.45 -5.44 -8.81
C ASP A 67 -7.99 -5.24 -8.36
N TYR A 68 -7.78 -5.05 -7.05
CA TYR A 68 -6.51 -4.60 -6.46
C TYR A 68 -5.75 -5.69 -5.71
N ARG A 69 -6.29 -6.92 -5.64
CA ARG A 69 -5.69 -8.07 -4.95
C ARG A 69 -5.68 -7.85 -3.41
N PRO A 70 -4.87 -8.53 -2.58
CA PRO A 70 -4.88 -8.38 -1.13
C PRO A 70 -4.93 -6.95 -0.63
N VAL A 71 -5.71 -6.74 0.43
CA VAL A 71 -5.93 -5.44 1.07
C VAL A 71 -4.62 -4.71 1.37
N TYR A 72 -3.56 -5.43 1.77
CA TYR A 72 -2.25 -4.85 2.05
C TYR A 72 -1.60 -4.13 0.86
N ASN A 73 -1.99 -4.46 -0.37
CA ASN A 73 -1.40 -3.87 -1.57
C ASN A 73 -1.92 -2.46 -1.85
N PHE A 74 -3.16 -2.16 -1.47
CA PHE A 74 -3.81 -0.89 -1.82
C PHE A 74 -4.28 -0.09 -0.60
N TRP A 75 -4.63 -0.74 0.51
CA TRP A 75 -5.24 -0.05 1.64
C TRP A 75 -4.18 0.51 2.59
N MET A 76 -3.82 1.79 2.39
CA MET A 76 -3.06 2.69 3.27
C MET A 76 -1.81 2.15 3.99
N PHE A 77 -1.44 0.88 3.83
CA PHE A 77 -0.43 0.20 4.62
C PHE A 77 0.95 0.76 4.31
N LEU A 78 1.20 1.07 3.04
CA LEU A 78 2.42 1.74 2.61
C LEU A 78 2.52 3.14 3.25
N PHE A 79 1.45 3.93 3.19
CA PHE A 79 1.42 5.27 3.77
C PHE A 79 1.55 5.24 5.30
N GLU A 80 0.87 4.35 6.00
CA GLU A 80 0.99 4.18 7.45
C GLU A 80 2.39 3.73 7.87
N ARG A 81 3.00 2.82 7.08
CA ARG A 81 4.39 2.43 7.28
C ARG A 81 5.34 3.61 7.07
N LEU A 82 5.13 4.41 6.03
CA LEU A 82 5.91 5.62 5.77
C LEU A 82 5.72 6.66 6.89
N ASN A 83 4.49 6.84 7.38
CA ASN A 83 4.21 7.71 8.52
C ASN A 83 4.97 7.26 9.77
N LYS A 84 5.06 5.95 10.01
CA LYS A 84 5.85 5.41 11.12
C LYS A 84 7.34 5.68 10.95
N VAL A 85 7.89 5.52 9.74
CA VAL A 85 9.28 5.87 9.43
C VAL A 85 9.51 7.37 9.66
N LEU A 86 8.61 8.21 9.16
CA LEU A 86 8.70 9.67 9.33
C LEU A 86 8.69 10.07 10.81
N LYS A 87 7.81 9.45 11.61
CA LYS A 87 7.74 9.67 13.06
C LYS A 87 8.94 9.13 13.84
N SER A 88 9.72 8.21 13.25
CA SER A 88 10.90 7.63 13.90
C SER A 88 12.13 8.53 13.86
N TYR A 89 12.13 9.56 13.02
CA TYR A 89 13.18 10.56 13.02
C TYR A 89 13.08 11.40 14.31
N LEU A 90 14.18 11.46 15.06
CA LEU A 90 14.30 12.27 16.26
C LEU A 90 14.33 13.76 15.88
N MET A 91 13.15 14.39 15.90
CA MET A 91 13.02 15.83 15.69
C MET A 91 13.33 16.55 17.00
N ASN A 92 14.58 16.46 17.47
CA ASN A 92 15.03 17.08 18.72
C ASN A 92 14.91 18.62 18.63
N ASN A 93 13.71 19.16 18.79
CA ASN A 93 13.40 20.59 18.77
C ASN A 93 13.78 21.36 17.49
N HIS A 94 14.00 20.66 16.36
CA HIS A 94 14.32 21.28 15.06
C HIS A 94 13.05 21.77 14.34
N SER A 95 12.28 22.62 15.01
CA SER A 95 11.01 23.19 14.56
C SER A 95 11.13 24.23 13.43
N ASN A 96 12.30 24.30 12.77
CA ASN A 96 12.71 25.42 11.93
C ASN A 96 12.88 25.04 10.44
N GLY A 97 12.25 23.96 9.99
CA GLY A 97 12.24 23.57 8.58
C GLY A 97 13.40 22.67 8.15
N GLU A 98 14.24 22.19 9.08
CA GLU A 98 15.47 21.46 8.73
C GLU A 98 15.22 20.09 8.12
N ILE A 99 14.09 19.46 8.45
CA ILE A 99 13.67 18.18 7.86
C ILE A 99 13.23 18.41 6.43
N GLU A 100 12.49 19.49 6.18
CA GLU A 100 12.03 19.92 4.88
C GLU A 100 13.23 20.25 3.99
N VAL A 101 14.22 20.99 4.52
CA VAL A 101 15.47 21.27 3.81
C VAL A 101 16.26 19.99 3.54
N THR A 102 16.42 19.12 4.54
CA THR A 102 17.15 17.85 4.37
C THR A 102 16.47 16.95 3.33
N SER A 103 15.14 16.85 3.39
CA SER A 103 14.34 16.06 2.45
C SER A 103 14.41 16.65 1.04
N MET A 104 14.32 17.98 0.89
CA MET A 104 14.45 18.65 -0.39
C MET A 104 15.86 18.50 -0.97
N CYS A 105 16.90 18.65 -0.15
CA CYS A 105 18.28 18.41 -0.58
C CYS A 105 18.52 16.95 -0.98
N ALA A 106 17.95 15.98 -0.26
CA ALA A 106 18.04 14.58 -0.62
C ALA A 106 17.31 14.30 -1.96
N PHE A 107 16.13 14.88 -2.14
CA PHE A 107 15.37 14.79 -3.38
C PHE A 107 16.14 15.40 -4.57
N GLN A 108 16.69 16.61 -4.42
CA GLN A 108 17.50 17.25 -5.46
C GLN A 108 18.72 16.41 -5.84
N LYS A 109 19.41 15.81 -4.86
CA LYS A 109 20.54 14.89 -5.10
C LYS A 109 20.10 13.65 -5.87
N TYR A 110 18.92 13.10 -5.56
CA TYR A 110 18.36 11.96 -6.26
C TYR A 110 18.02 12.29 -7.72
N VAL A 111 17.35 13.43 -7.98
CA VAL A 111 17.04 13.89 -9.34
C VAL A 111 18.32 14.11 -10.15
N ALA A 112 19.31 14.80 -9.59
CA ALA A 112 20.59 15.02 -10.25
C ALA A 112 21.34 13.72 -10.58
N LEU A 113 21.23 12.72 -9.69
CA LEU A 113 21.77 11.39 -9.93
C LEU A 113 21.04 10.71 -11.10
N CYS A 114 19.71 10.75 -11.13
CA CYS A 114 18.92 10.16 -12.22
C CYS A 114 19.26 10.82 -13.57
N ASP A 115 19.35 12.15 -13.61
CA ASP A 115 19.77 12.89 -14.82
C ASP A 115 21.17 12.48 -15.28
N MET A 116 22.12 12.33 -14.35
CA MET A 116 23.48 11.88 -14.68
C MET A 116 23.47 10.47 -15.25
N LEU A 117 22.71 9.55 -14.64
CA LEU A 117 22.58 8.18 -15.11
C LEU A 117 21.92 8.11 -16.50
N ALA A 118 20.87 8.91 -16.75
CA ALA A 118 20.22 8.98 -18.05
C ALA A 118 21.17 9.45 -19.16
N ASN A 119 21.98 10.48 -18.88
CA ASN A 119 22.97 10.99 -19.82
C ASN A 119 24.11 10.00 -20.09
N LEU A 120 24.60 9.32 -19.05
CA LEU A 120 25.63 8.29 -19.20
C LEU A 120 25.13 7.09 -20.00
N ASN A 121 23.90 6.64 -19.76
CA ASN A 121 23.30 5.52 -20.49
C ASN A 121 23.12 5.86 -21.98
N ALA A 122 22.72 7.09 -22.31
CA ALA A 122 22.63 7.55 -23.69
C ALA A 122 24.01 7.66 -24.39
N ALA A 123 25.08 7.90 -23.63
CA ALA A 123 26.44 7.97 -24.15
C ALA A 123 27.10 6.59 -24.32
N SER A 124 26.73 5.59 -23.50
CA SER A 124 27.27 4.23 -23.56
C SER A 124 26.77 3.37 -24.73
N ASP A 125 25.63 3.71 -25.34
CA ASP A 125 25.11 3.03 -26.55
C ASP A 125 26.04 3.18 -27.79
N MET A 126 27.16 3.91 -27.65
CA MET A 126 28.14 4.20 -28.71
C MET A 126 29.46 3.40 -28.59
N GLN A 127 29.60 2.47 -27.64
CA GLN A 127 30.84 1.68 -27.41
C GLN A 127 30.57 0.18 -27.20
N GLU A 128 31.47 -0.69 -27.68
CA GLU A 128 31.43 -2.13 -27.41
C GLU A 128 31.63 -2.40 -25.89
N SER A 129 30.62 -3.03 -25.29
CA SER A 129 30.41 -3.17 -23.84
C SER A 129 31.05 -4.42 -23.26
N SER A 130 31.70 -4.31 -22.10
CA SER A 130 32.12 -5.46 -21.28
C SER A 130 30.93 -6.05 -20.49
N THR A 131 31.06 -7.24 -19.91
CA THR A 131 30.00 -7.89 -19.11
C THR A 131 29.62 -7.09 -17.84
N GLU A 132 30.54 -6.30 -17.29
CA GLU A 132 30.26 -5.42 -16.14
C GLU A 132 29.47 -4.16 -16.56
N ASP A 133 29.73 -3.65 -17.75
CA ASP A 133 29.01 -2.50 -18.32
C ASP A 133 27.54 -2.86 -18.65
N GLU A 134 27.28 -4.13 -19.03
CA GLU A 134 25.91 -4.64 -19.23
C GLU A 134 25.11 -4.67 -17.91
N LEU A 135 25.73 -5.13 -16.81
CA LEU A 135 25.09 -5.16 -15.49
C LEU A 135 24.82 -3.75 -14.95
N LEU A 136 25.77 -2.84 -15.17
CA LEU A 136 25.62 -1.44 -14.78
C LEU A 136 24.51 -0.77 -15.60
N SER A 137 24.45 -1.01 -16.91
CA SER A 137 23.38 -0.49 -17.78
C SER A 137 22.01 -1.03 -17.35
N GLU A 138 21.90 -2.32 -17.00
CA GLU A 138 20.66 -2.89 -16.51
C GLU A 138 20.21 -2.27 -15.18
N ALA A 139 21.13 -2.08 -14.23
CA ALA A 139 20.82 -1.41 -12.98
C ALA A 139 20.35 0.04 -13.20
N VAL A 140 20.99 0.77 -14.12
CA VAL A 140 20.59 2.13 -14.51
C VAL A 140 19.18 2.14 -15.13
N ARG A 141 18.89 1.19 -16.02
CA ARG A 141 17.55 1.04 -16.63
C ARG A 141 16.48 0.77 -15.58
N ILE A 142 16.76 -0.09 -14.59
CA ILE A 142 15.83 -0.35 -13.49
C ILE A 142 15.57 0.92 -12.65
N ILE A 143 16.61 1.68 -12.32
CA ILE A 143 16.47 2.94 -11.56
C ILE A 143 15.64 3.95 -12.35
N LEU A 144 15.95 4.17 -13.63
CA LEU A 144 15.22 5.10 -14.49
C LEU A 144 13.77 4.64 -14.76
N ALA A 145 13.53 3.33 -14.91
CA ALA A 145 12.19 2.78 -15.07
C ALA A 145 11.33 2.91 -13.81
N THR A 146 11.97 2.93 -12.63
CA THR A 146 11.28 3.17 -11.36
C THR A 146 10.90 4.65 -11.18
N ASP A 147 11.70 5.57 -11.77
CA ASP A 147 11.46 7.01 -11.75
C ASP A 147 10.41 7.47 -12.78
N GLY A 148 10.37 6.83 -13.96
CA GLY A 148 9.44 7.10 -15.05
C GLY A 148 8.00 6.65 -14.78
N ASP A 149 7.54 6.74 -13.54
CA ASP A 149 6.26 6.25 -13.08
C ASP A 149 5.10 6.94 -13.82
N THR A 150 4.59 6.28 -14.87
CA THR A 150 3.36 6.65 -15.56
C THR A 150 2.11 6.33 -14.73
N ARG A 151 2.23 6.02 -13.43
CA ARG A 151 1.11 6.03 -12.47
C ARG A 151 0.68 7.49 -12.23
N GLY A 152 0.12 8.07 -13.28
CA GLY A 152 -0.54 9.36 -13.26
C GLY A 152 -1.64 9.38 -12.22
N TRP A 153 -1.75 10.55 -11.59
CA TRP A 153 -3.01 11.08 -11.10
C TRP A 153 -3.80 11.62 -12.28
#